data_AF-J9AKJ4-F1
#
_entry.id   AF-J9AKJ4-F1
#
_cell.length_a   1.000
_cell.length_b   1.000
_cell.length_c   1.000
_cell.angle_alpha   90.00
_cell.angle_beta   90.00
_cell.angle_gamma   90.00
#
_symmetry.space_group_name_H-M   'P 1'
#
loop_
_entity.id
_entity.type
_entity.pdbx_description
1 polymer ?
#
loop_
_entity_poly.entity_id
_entity_poly.type
_entity_poly.pdbx_seq_one_letter_code
_entity_poly.pdbx_strand_id
1 'polypeptide(L)'
;EVLSGPSSYLQKPKYLSLQRIRDLFAVGDKLTIIGELESVFSSLSSINASFLYENEKKYRCSASNSCLDLDHVVQASSIISENIDADQYAEIMLASLDAAGMWELSWEKISCLESLRIYLILPSLSVYLEKWWSLFERRHFNRLVSALVKALEQLVEHEPNNTSNVIPFCSILSRLNAINRSQKLIAYDKFYLHNLQKKVDMANDLAGWEFNAQHDVFYWSNYPFLLNADLKTYLLQLEAHIQMQISMSTSGIMILPFNISLQPHPFFELSVHRDNIVDDAMIALLSSK
;
A
#
# COMPACT_ATOMS: atom_id res chain seq x y z
N GLU A 1 -34.02 12.82 -23.51
CA GLU A 1 -33.96 14.17 -24.10
C GLU A 1 -33.19 15.07 -23.15
N VAL A 2 -32.04 15.59 -23.58
CA VAL A 2 -31.23 16.50 -22.74
C VAL A 2 -31.69 17.92 -23.06
N LEU A 3 -32.45 18.52 -22.14
CA LEU A 3 -32.83 19.93 -22.19
C LEU A 3 -31.59 20.78 -21.89
N SER A 4 -30.78 21.04 -22.92
CA SER A 4 -29.72 22.04 -22.86
C SER A 4 -30.31 23.39 -23.26
N GLY A 5 -30.60 24.22 -22.26
CA GLY A 5 -31.09 25.58 -22.43
C GLY A 5 -30.58 26.46 -21.28
N PRO A 6 -30.60 27.80 -21.41
CA PRO A 6 -30.07 28.73 -20.41
C PRO A 6 -30.74 28.66 -19.03
N SER A 7 -31.84 27.89 -18.91
CA SER A 7 -32.57 27.60 -17.68
C SER A 7 -32.30 26.20 -17.12
N SER A 8 -31.39 25.41 -17.72
CA SER A 8 -30.97 24.14 -17.13
C SER A 8 -30.18 24.45 -15.87
N TYR A 9 -30.75 24.18 -14.70
CA TYR A 9 -30.02 24.25 -13.44
C TYR A 9 -28.73 23.44 -13.58
N LEU A 10 -27.57 24.09 -13.48
CA LEU A 10 -26.29 23.40 -13.34
C LEU A 10 -26.43 22.42 -12.19
N GLN A 11 -26.59 21.13 -12.49
CA GLN A 11 -26.56 20.10 -11.47
C GLN A 11 -25.17 20.19 -10.83
N LYS A 12 -25.13 20.54 -9.54
CA LYS A 12 -23.86 20.56 -8.81
C LYS A 12 -23.26 19.16 -8.89
N PRO A 13 -21.97 19.03 -9.21
CA PRO A 13 -21.32 17.73 -9.23
C PRO A 13 -21.53 17.07 -7.86
N LYS A 14 -22.11 15.87 -7.87
CA LYS A 14 -22.29 15.09 -6.65
C LYS A 14 -20.93 14.59 -6.19
N TYR A 15 -20.71 14.55 -4.89
CA TYR A 15 -19.52 13.99 -4.26
C TYR A 15 -19.97 13.30 -2.97
N LEU A 16 -19.15 12.39 -2.47
CA LEU A 16 -19.38 11.70 -1.21
C LEU A 16 -18.65 12.41 -0.07
N SER A 17 -19.32 12.47 1.07
CA SER A 17 -18.73 12.75 2.38
C SER A 17 -19.26 11.72 3.36
N LEU A 18 -18.56 11.51 4.48
CA LEU A 18 -19.04 10.59 5.51
C LEU A 18 -20.44 10.95 6.00
N GLN A 19 -20.72 12.26 6.18
CA GLN A 19 -22.05 12.72 6.56
C GLN A 19 -23.11 12.36 5.52
N ARG A 20 -22.83 12.60 4.23
CA ARG A 20 -23.76 12.27 3.15
C ARG A 20 -24.02 10.77 3.04
N ILE A 21 -22.99 9.93 3.24
CA ILE A 21 -23.15 8.48 3.27
C ILE A 21 -24.01 8.05 4.46
N ARG A 22 -23.78 8.59 5.65
CA ARG A 22 -24.61 8.31 6.84
C ARG A 22 -26.08 8.66 6.59
N ASP A 23 -26.34 9.86 6.08
CA ASP A 23 -27.70 10.32 5.82
C ASP A 23 -28.38 9.48 4.73
N LEU A 24 -27.64 9.16 3.66
CA LEU A 24 -28.12 8.36 2.54
C LEU A 24 -28.49 6.93 2.98
N PHE A 25 -27.65 6.27 3.78
CA PHE A 25 -27.87 4.89 4.21
C PHE A 25 -28.81 4.77 5.42
N ALA A 26 -29.06 5.86 6.16
CA ALA A 26 -30.00 5.86 7.27
C ALA A 26 -31.46 5.98 6.82
N VAL A 27 -31.73 6.73 5.73
CA VAL A 27 -33.10 7.09 5.32
C VAL A 27 -33.39 6.72 3.86
N GLY A 28 -32.37 6.61 3.01
CA GLY A 28 -32.54 6.34 1.59
C GLY A 28 -33.03 4.93 1.33
N ASP A 29 -33.97 4.80 0.40
CA ASP A 29 -34.32 3.50 -0.17
C ASP A 29 -33.21 3.04 -1.14
N LYS A 30 -33.24 1.75 -1.48
CA LYS A 30 -32.25 1.12 -2.35
C LYS A 30 -32.04 1.86 -3.67
N LEU A 31 -33.12 2.31 -4.30
CA LEU A 31 -33.05 3.03 -5.58
C LEU A 31 -32.37 4.39 -5.44
N THR A 32 -32.64 5.12 -4.36
CA THR A 32 -31.96 6.39 -4.06
C THR A 32 -30.48 6.18 -3.80
N ILE A 33 -30.12 5.15 -3.04
CA ILE A 33 -28.72 4.79 -2.78
C ILE A 33 -27.99 4.48 -4.09
N ILE A 34 -28.57 3.63 -4.93
CA ILE A 34 -28.04 3.29 -6.25
C ILE A 34 -27.83 4.54 -7.11
N GLY A 35 -28.85 5.40 -7.24
CA GLY A 35 -28.76 6.59 -8.07
C GLY A 35 -27.73 7.63 -7.58
N GLU A 36 -27.49 7.71 -6.27
CA GLU A 36 -26.42 8.55 -5.71
C GLU A 36 -25.04 7.96 -5.99
N LEU A 37 -24.84 6.67 -5.76
CA LEU A 37 -23.57 5.99 -6.00
C LEU A 37 -23.21 6.01 -7.49
N GLU A 38 -24.13 5.62 -8.38
CA GLU A 38 -23.94 5.66 -9.83
C GLU A 38 -23.59 7.07 -10.32
N SER A 39 -24.29 8.09 -9.82
CA SER A 39 -24.04 9.48 -10.20
C SER A 39 -22.66 9.99 -9.77
N VAL A 40 -22.11 9.52 -8.66
CA VAL A 40 -20.73 9.87 -8.26
C VAL A 40 -19.71 9.06 -9.05
N PHE A 41 -19.93 7.74 -9.18
CA PHE A 41 -18.95 6.82 -9.74
C PHE A 41 -18.82 6.91 -11.27
N SER A 42 -19.81 7.49 -11.93
CA SER A 42 -19.76 7.84 -13.36
C SER A 42 -18.88 9.06 -13.68
N SER A 43 -18.31 9.74 -12.66
CA SER A 43 -17.47 10.93 -12.83
C SER A 43 -16.20 10.84 -11.97
N LEU A 44 -15.04 10.69 -12.62
CA LEU A 44 -13.75 10.64 -11.94
C LEU A 44 -13.46 11.93 -11.13
N SER A 45 -13.93 13.08 -11.60
CA SER A 45 -13.84 14.36 -10.89
C SER A 45 -14.70 14.37 -9.62
N SER A 46 -15.89 13.78 -9.67
CA SER A 46 -16.78 13.63 -8.52
C SER A 46 -16.15 12.75 -7.44
N ILE A 47 -15.49 11.66 -7.85
CA ILE A 47 -14.75 10.80 -6.92
C ILE A 47 -13.55 11.57 -6.33
N ASN A 48 -12.75 12.25 -7.15
CA ASN A 48 -11.60 13.03 -6.66
C ASN A 48 -11.98 14.18 -5.70
N ALA A 49 -13.21 14.69 -5.79
CA ALA A 49 -13.77 15.69 -4.89
C ALA A 49 -14.41 15.10 -3.62
N SER A 50 -14.50 13.76 -3.52
CA SER A 50 -15.10 13.07 -2.38
C SER A 50 -14.12 12.93 -1.22
N PHE A 51 -14.66 12.92 0.01
CA PHE A 51 -13.92 12.68 1.25
C PHE A 51 -12.72 13.62 1.50
N LEU A 52 -12.79 14.85 1.00
CA LEU A 52 -11.81 15.88 1.35
C LEU A 52 -11.92 16.26 2.83
N TYR A 53 -10.81 16.68 3.44
CA TYR A 53 -10.83 17.28 4.77
C TYR A 53 -11.83 18.45 4.85
N GLU A 54 -12.41 18.68 6.02
CA GLU A 54 -13.33 19.81 6.20
C GLU A 54 -12.58 21.14 6.39
N ASN A 55 -11.39 21.06 6.99
CA ASN A 55 -10.51 22.18 7.30
C ASN A 55 -9.66 22.65 6.08
N GLU A 56 -8.79 23.64 6.31
CA GLU A 56 -7.90 24.23 5.30
C GLU A 56 -6.94 23.25 4.63
N LYS A 57 -6.72 22.05 5.19
CA LYS A 57 -5.89 21.02 4.56
C LYS A 57 -6.43 20.59 3.19
N LYS A 58 -7.74 20.76 2.94
CA LYS A 58 -8.35 20.40 1.66
C LYS A 58 -7.85 21.21 0.46
N TYR A 59 -7.33 22.42 0.67
CA TYR A 59 -6.87 23.31 -0.39
C TYR A 59 -5.37 23.23 -0.66
N ARG A 60 -4.62 22.45 0.13
CA ARG A 60 -3.16 22.43 0.11
C ARG A 60 -2.64 21.10 -0.42
N CYS A 61 -3.04 20.72 -1.64
CA CYS A 61 -2.56 19.47 -2.22
C CYS A 61 -1.06 19.55 -2.48
N SER A 62 -0.33 18.58 -1.93
CA SER A 62 1.12 18.46 -2.06
C SER A 62 1.49 16.99 -1.97
N ALA A 63 2.76 16.66 -2.24
CA ALA A 63 3.26 15.31 -1.95
C ALA A 63 3.11 14.97 -0.47
N SER A 64 3.07 16.02 0.37
CA SER A 64 2.87 15.95 1.80
C SER A 64 1.42 15.96 2.30
N ASN A 65 0.43 16.11 1.42
CA ASN A 65 -0.97 16.19 1.78
C ASN A 65 -1.87 15.80 0.61
N SER A 66 -2.48 14.61 0.70
CA SER A 66 -3.45 14.12 -0.29
C SER A 66 -4.77 14.91 -0.30
N CYS A 67 -5.02 15.74 0.73
CA CYS A 67 -6.28 16.44 1.02
C CYS A 67 -7.45 15.54 1.42
N LEU A 68 -7.24 14.22 1.53
CA LEU A 68 -8.28 13.25 1.84
C LEU A 68 -8.31 12.91 3.33
N ASP A 69 -9.52 12.84 3.86
CA ASP A 69 -9.79 12.20 5.14
C ASP A 69 -10.02 10.71 4.93
N LEU A 70 -8.94 9.92 4.99
CA LEU A 70 -9.00 8.48 4.75
C LEU A 70 -9.78 7.72 5.83
N ASP A 71 -9.82 8.25 7.06
CA ASP A 71 -10.65 7.67 8.13
C ASP A 71 -12.14 7.81 7.79
N HIS A 72 -12.54 8.93 7.17
CA HIS A 72 -13.88 9.08 6.63
C HIS A 72 -14.17 8.12 5.47
N VAL A 73 -13.21 7.85 4.59
CA VAL A 73 -13.38 6.86 3.51
C VAL A 73 -13.59 5.46 4.08
N VAL A 74 -12.78 5.06 5.06
CA VAL A 74 -12.86 3.75 5.73
C VAL A 74 -14.19 3.61 6.49
N GLN A 75 -14.62 4.62 7.23
CA GLN A 75 -15.93 4.61 7.90
C GLN A 75 -17.09 4.53 6.90
N ALA A 76 -17.03 5.26 5.79
CA ALA A 76 -18.03 5.19 4.74
C ALA A 76 -18.08 3.79 4.10
N SER A 77 -16.91 3.17 3.88
CA SER A 77 -16.81 1.79 3.41
C SER A 77 -17.52 0.81 4.36
N SER A 78 -17.30 0.94 5.68
CA SER A 78 -17.98 0.11 6.69
C SER A 78 -19.49 0.20 6.56
N ILE A 79 -20.04 1.41 6.48
CA ILE A 79 -21.48 1.67 6.32
C ILE A 79 -22.04 1.00 5.06
N ILE A 80 -21.33 1.14 3.93
CA ILE A 80 -21.74 0.51 2.67
C ILE A 80 -21.70 -1.01 2.79
N SER A 81 -20.66 -1.56 3.42
CA SER A 81 -20.43 -3.00 3.54
C SER A 81 -21.35 -3.73 4.49
N GLU A 82 -21.85 -3.05 5.53
CA GLU A 82 -22.79 -3.60 6.51
C GLU A 82 -24.22 -3.66 5.96
N ASN A 83 -24.49 -3.01 4.82
CA ASN A 83 -25.80 -3.04 4.18
C ASN A 83 -26.06 -4.38 3.48
N ILE A 84 -27.30 -4.86 3.53
CA ILE A 84 -27.69 -6.15 2.92
C ILE A 84 -27.48 -6.20 1.40
N ASP A 85 -27.55 -5.05 0.73
CA ASP A 85 -27.39 -4.91 -0.72
C ASP A 85 -25.95 -4.53 -1.13
N ALA A 86 -24.96 -4.62 -0.23
CA ALA A 86 -23.57 -4.21 -0.45
C ALA A 86 -22.94 -4.80 -1.74
N ASP A 87 -23.22 -6.08 -2.02
CA ASP A 87 -22.73 -6.76 -3.22
C ASP A 87 -23.32 -6.13 -4.50
N GLN A 88 -24.55 -5.60 -4.48
CA GLN A 88 -25.15 -4.93 -5.64
C GLN A 88 -24.63 -3.51 -5.81
N TYR A 89 -24.43 -2.78 -4.71
CA TYR A 89 -23.80 -1.46 -4.74
C TYR A 89 -22.39 -1.53 -5.34
N ALA A 90 -21.66 -2.63 -5.05
CA ALA A 90 -20.40 -2.97 -5.68
C ALA A 90 -20.42 -2.97 -7.18
N GLU A 91 -21.30 -3.80 -7.73
CA GLU A 91 -21.37 -4.08 -9.15
C GLU A 91 -21.72 -2.79 -9.89
N ILE A 92 -22.63 -1.98 -9.33
CA ILE A 92 -23.03 -0.69 -9.88
C ILE A 92 -21.86 0.30 -9.85
N MET A 93 -21.15 0.40 -8.72
CA MET A 93 -19.99 1.29 -8.61
C MET A 93 -18.88 0.90 -9.60
N LEU A 94 -18.60 -0.40 -9.75
CA LEU A 94 -17.61 -0.91 -10.70
C LEU A 94 -18.02 -0.70 -12.16
N ALA A 95 -19.28 -1.00 -12.51
CA ALA A 95 -19.81 -0.76 -13.84
C ALA A 95 -19.77 0.74 -14.20
N SER A 96 -20.09 1.61 -13.24
CA SER A 96 -20.01 3.06 -13.41
C SER A 96 -18.58 3.55 -13.63
N LEU A 97 -17.60 2.99 -12.92
CA LEU A 97 -16.17 3.32 -13.10
C LEU A 97 -15.63 2.88 -14.46
N ASP A 98 -16.05 1.70 -14.90
CA ASP A 98 -15.69 1.17 -16.21
C ASP A 98 -16.24 2.08 -17.31
N ALA A 99 -17.52 2.44 -17.23
CA ALA A 99 -18.15 3.40 -18.14
C ALA A 99 -17.51 4.80 -18.08
N ALA A 100 -16.97 5.22 -16.93
CA ALA A 100 -16.24 6.47 -16.76
C ALA A 100 -14.81 6.43 -17.33
N GLY A 101 -14.35 5.30 -17.87
CA GLY A 101 -13.03 5.15 -18.47
C GLY A 101 -11.89 5.13 -17.44
N MET A 102 -12.17 4.77 -16.18
CA MET A 102 -11.17 4.72 -15.10
C MET A 102 -9.94 3.90 -15.51
N TRP A 103 -10.16 2.75 -16.15
CA TRP A 103 -9.08 1.84 -16.53
C TRP A 103 -8.29 2.30 -17.75
N GLU A 104 -8.77 3.29 -18.50
CA GLU A 104 -8.11 3.80 -19.71
C GLU A 104 -7.15 4.96 -19.43
N LEU A 105 -7.15 5.48 -18.20
CA LEU A 105 -6.26 6.56 -17.78
C LEU A 105 -4.78 6.17 -17.95
N SER A 106 -4.01 7.05 -18.59
CA SER A 106 -2.56 6.88 -18.69
C SER A 106 -1.89 7.25 -17.36
N TRP A 107 -1.47 6.24 -16.60
CA TRP A 107 -0.72 6.41 -15.34
C TRP A 107 0.74 6.86 -15.56
N GLU A 108 1.22 6.84 -16.80
CA GLU A 108 2.59 7.28 -17.16
C GLU A 108 2.74 8.79 -17.06
N LYS A 109 1.64 9.53 -17.12
CA LYS A 109 1.60 10.99 -17.00
C LYS A 109 0.66 11.38 -15.86
N ILE A 110 1.06 11.11 -14.61
CA ILE A 110 0.40 11.72 -13.45
C ILE A 110 0.60 13.24 -13.59
N SER A 111 -0.43 13.92 -14.10
CA SER A 111 -0.35 15.35 -14.43
C SER A 111 -0.58 16.25 -13.21
N CYS A 112 -1.21 15.72 -12.16
CA CYS A 112 -1.41 16.42 -10.89
C CYS A 112 -1.60 15.44 -9.72
N LEU A 113 -1.12 15.82 -8.53
CA LEU A 113 -1.27 14.99 -7.33
C LEU A 113 -2.74 14.80 -6.92
N GLU A 114 -3.61 15.76 -7.25
CA GLU A 114 -5.05 15.64 -6.99
C GLU A 114 -5.70 14.47 -7.74
N SER A 115 -5.20 14.15 -8.94
CA SER A 115 -5.68 13.00 -9.70
C SER A 115 -5.35 11.66 -9.04
N LEU A 116 -4.44 11.64 -8.06
CA LEU A 116 -4.10 10.43 -7.32
C LEU A 116 -5.14 10.06 -6.27
N ARG A 117 -6.03 10.99 -5.88
CA ARG A 117 -7.04 10.79 -4.84
C ARG A 117 -7.95 9.60 -5.15
N ILE A 118 -8.38 9.43 -6.40
CA ILE A 118 -9.19 8.29 -6.82
C ILE A 118 -8.53 6.94 -6.51
N TYR A 119 -7.20 6.84 -6.66
CA TYR A 119 -6.46 5.62 -6.37
C TYR A 119 -6.28 5.40 -4.86
N LEU A 120 -6.51 6.40 -4.03
CA LEU A 120 -6.59 6.24 -2.58
C LEU A 120 -8.02 5.92 -2.13
N ILE A 121 -9.03 6.59 -2.70
CA ILE A 121 -10.44 6.43 -2.35
C ILE A 121 -10.94 5.04 -2.76
N LEU A 122 -10.76 4.63 -4.02
CA LEU A 122 -11.36 3.40 -4.53
C LEU A 122 -10.91 2.16 -3.76
N PRO A 123 -9.59 1.94 -3.52
CA PRO A 123 -9.17 0.77 -2.76
C PRO A 123 -9.59 0.82 -1.30
N SER A 124 -9.70 2.03 -0.72
CA SER A 124 -10.15 2.22 0.65
C SER A 124 -11.65 1.95 0.80
N LEU A 125 -12.45 2.17 -0.25
CA LEU A 125 -13.88 1.84 -0.27
C LEU A 125 -14.15 0.35 -0.44
N SER A 126 -13.27 -0.39 -1.10
CA SER A 126 -13.39 -1.84 -1.28
C SER A 126 -12.70 -2.64 -0.16
N VAL A 127 -12.12 -1.98 0.85
CA VAL A 127 -11.43 -2.63 1.98
C VAL A 127 -12.30 -3.65 2.70
N TYR A 128 -13.57 -3.32 2.98
CA TYR A 128 -14.48 -4.23 3.69
C TYR A 128 -15.28 -5.13 2.76
N LEU A 129 -14.99 -5.03 1.47
CA LEU A 129 -15.70 -5.74 0.43
C LEU A 129 -14.69 -6.60 -0.32
N GLU A 130 -14.06 -7.54 0.37
CA GLU A 130 -13.05 -8.45 -0.20
C GLU A 130 -13.50 -9.10 -1.51
N LYS A 131 -14.81 -9.38 -1.64
CA LYS A 131 -15.44 -9.88 -2.87
C LYS A 131 -15.27 -8.95 -4.06
N TRP A 132 -15.25 -7.62 -3.86
CA TRP A 132 -15.05 -6.67 -4.96
C TRP A 132 -13.74 -6.93 -5.68
N TRP A 133 -12.67 -7.20 -4.95
CA TRP A 133 -11.38 -7.48 -5.56
C TRP A 133 -11.38 -8.74 -6.42
N SER A 134 -12.24 -9.70 -6.10
CA SER A 134 -12.45 -10.87 -6.95
C SER A 134 -13.26 -10.59 -8.22
N LEU A 135 -14.03 -9.49 -8.26
CA LEU A 135 -14.76 -9.02 -9.45
C LEU A 135 -13.85 -8.27 -10.43
N PHE A 136 -12.67 -7.80 -9.98
CA PHE A 136 -11.76 -7.11 -10.88
C PHE A 136 -11.17 -8.09 -11.89
N GLU A 137 -11.28 -7.74 -13.17
CA GLU A 137 -10.45 -8.38 -14.18
C GLU A 137 -8.97 -8.21 -13.82
N ARG A 138 -8.15 -9.22 -14.13
CA ARG A 138 -6.68 -9.17 -13.90
C ARG A 138 -6.05 -7.91 -14.49
N ARG A 139 -6.59 -7.42 -15.61
CA ARG A 139 -6.17 -6.17 -16.25
C ARG A 139 -6.40 -4.95 -15.37
N HIS A 140 -7.59 -4.82 -14.78
CA HIS A 140 -7.96 -3.70 -13.90
C HIS A 140 -7.12 -3.71 -12.63
N PHE A 141 -6.93 -4.89 -12.04
CA PHE A 141 -6.06 -5.09 -10.89
C PHE A 141 -4.61 -4.65 -11.20
N ASN A 142 -4.04 -5.10 -12.33
CA ASN A 142 -2.70 -4.72 -12.74
C ASN A 142 -2.55 -3.20 -12.92
N ARG A 143 -3.54 -2.56 -13.55
CA ARG A 143 -3.54 -1.11 -13.78
C ARG A 143 -3.59 -0.33 -12.47
N LEU A 144 -4.43 -0.76 -11.52
CA LEU A 144 -4.50 -0.16 -10.19
C LEU A 144 -3.18 -0.27 -9.43
N VAL A 145 -2.59 -1.48 -9.38
CA VAL A 145 -1.29 -1.69 -8.72
C VAL A 145 -0.21 -0.84 -9.40
N SER A 146 -0.15 -0.83 -10.73
CA SER A 146 0.83 -0.05 -11.48
C SER A 146 0.69 1.45 -11.22
N ALA A 147 -0.54 1.97 -11.17
CA ALA A 147 -0.79 3.38 -10.88
C ALA A 147 -0.37 3.76 -9.44
N LEU A 148 -0.71 2.92 -8.45
CA LEU A 148 -0.35 3.13 -7.06
C LEU A 148 1.16 3.06 -6.83
N VAL A 149 1.83 2.05 -7.41
CA VAL A 149 3.29 1.91 -7.35
C VAL A 149 3.94 3.10 -8.04
N LYS A 150 3.44 3.54 -9.20
CA LYS A 150 4.00 4.71 -9.89
C LYS A 150 3.84 5.99 -9.11
N ALA A 151 2.68 6.21 -8.49
CA ALA A 151 2.44 7.33 -7.59
C ALA A 151 3.41 7.31 -6.40
N LEU A 152 3.62 6.13 -5.82
CA LEU A 152 4.54 5.94 -4.71
C LEU A 152 6.00 6.21 -5.11
N GLU A 153 6.42 5.76 -6.30
CA GLU A 153 7.73 6.10 -6.86
C GLU A 153 7.89 7.62 -7.00
N GLN A 154 6.87 8.33 -7.49
CA GLN A 154 6.91 9.79 -7.61
C GLN A 154 7.00 10.49 -6.25
N LEU A 155 6.29 10.01 -5.23
CA LEU A 155 6.38 10.55 -3.87
C LEU A 155 7.78 10.37 -3.30
N VAL A 156 8.36 9.18 -3.45
CA VAL A 156 9.75 8.88 -3.00
C VAL A 156 10.78 9.71 -3.76
N GLU A 157 10.52 10.00 -5.05
CA GLU A 157 11.42 10.80 -5.87
C GLU A 157 11.55 12.25 -5.37
N HIS A 158 10.44 12.85 -4.93
CA HIS A 158 10.36 14.26 -4.55
C HIS A 158 10.49 14.50 -3.03
N GLU A 159 9.96 13.61 -2.20
CA GLU A 159 9.92 13.74 -0.74
C GLU A 159 10.28 12.40 -0.03
N PRO A 160 11.53 11.90 -0.15
CA PRO A 160 11.91 10.58 0.36
C PRO A 160 11.77 10.42 1.88
N ASN A 161 11.80 11.51 2.64
CA ASN A 161 11.69 11.51 4.10
C ASN A 161 10.24 11.66 4.60
N ASN A 162 9.26 11.84 3.72
CA ASN A 162 7.87 12.08 4.11
C ASN A 162 7.10 10.77 4.24
N THR A 163 7.15 10.19 5.43
CA THR A 163 6.50 8.91 5.72
C THR A 163 4.97 9.01 5.78
N SER A 164 4.41 10.15 6.19
CA SER A 164 2.97 10.31 6.40
C SER A 164 2.13 10.06 5.15
N ASN A 165 2.64 10.42 3.97
CA ASN A 165 1.90 10.32 2.71
C ASN A 165 2.13 8.99 2.00
N VAL A 166 3.23 8.33 2.33
CA VAL A 166 3.59 7.00 1.85
C VAL A 166 2.73 5.92 2.54
N ILE A 167 2.43 6.09 3.84
CA ILE A 167 1.68 5.13 4.66
C ILE A 167 0.35 4.69 4.01
N PRO A 168 -0.53 5.58 3.51
CA PRO A 168 -1.76 5.18 2.83
C PRO A 168 -1.53 4.27 1.62
N PHE A 169 -0.59 4.64 0.74
CA PHE A 169 -0.27 3.86 -0.46
C PHE A 169 0.29 2.49 -0.08
N CYS A 170 1.24 2.44 0.85
CA CYS A 170 1.81 1.19 1.35
C CYS A 170 0.75 0.29 2.01
N SER A 171 -0.16 0.88 2.79
CA SER A 171 -1.27 0.16 3.44
C SER A 171 -2.21 -0.47 2.42
N ILE A 172 -2.60 0.28 1.38
CA ILE A 172 -3.42 -0.22 0.28
C ILE A 172 -2.69 -1.31 -0.50
N LEU A 173 -1.44 -1.06 -0.90
CA LEU A 173 -0.62 -2.00 -1.65
C LEU A 173 -0.37 -3.30 -0.87
N SER A 174 -0.24 -3.24 0.45
CA SER A 174 -0.10 -4.41 1.32
C SER A 174 -1.33 -5.33 1.23
N ARG A 175 -2.52 -4.74 1.23
CA ARG A 175 -3.79 -5.46 1.06
C ARG A 175 -3.92 -6.04 -0.35
N LEU A 176 -3.61 -5.24 -1.39
CA LEU A 176 -3.58 -5.73 -2.77
C LEU A 176 -2.61 -6.90 -2.93
N ASN A 177 -1.45 -6.85 -2.30
CA ASN A 177 -0.50 -7.95 -2.28
C ASN A 177 -1.06 -9.19 -1.55
N ALA A 178 -1.81 -9.02 -0.46
CA ALA A 178 -2.48 -10.13 0.23
C ALA A 178 -3.52 -10.83 -0.69
N ILE A 179 -4.32 -10.05 -1.42
CA ILE A 179 -5.25 -10.57 -2.44
C ILE A 179 -4.48 -11.26 -3.58
N ASN A 180 -3.37 -10.67 -4.03
CA ASN A 180 -2.56 -11.27 -5.07
C ASN A 180 -1.92 -12.58 -4.63
N ARG A 181 -1.60 -12.76 -3.35
CA ARG A 181 -1.07 -14.02 -2.79
C ARG A 181 -2.09 -15.14 -2.87
N SER A 182 -3.38 -14.86 -2.64
CA SER A 182 -4.44 -15.88 -2.70
C SER A 182 -4.86 -16.19 -4.13
N GLN A 183 -4.97 -15.18 -4.99
CA GLN A 183 -5.57 -15.34 -6.33
C GLN A 183 -4.56 -15.39 -7.49
N LYS A 184 -3.29 -15.00 -7.27
CA LYS A 184 -2.22 -14.95 -8.29
C LYS A 184 -2.65 -14.19 -9.54
N LEU A 185 -3.13 -12.96 -9.36
CA LEU A 185 -3.66 -12.13 -10.45
C LEU A 185 -2.54 -11.55 -11.33
N ILE A 186 -1.44 -11.12 -10.71
CA ILE A 186 -0.29 -10.49 -11.37
C ILE A 186 1.03 -10.99 -10.79
N ALA A 187 2.12 -10.79 -11.53
CA ALA A 187 3.47 -11.10 -11.09
C ALA A 187 3.96 -10.12 -10.00
N TYR A 188 4.75 -10.62 -9.05
CA TYR A 188 5.20 -9.84 -7.88
C TYR A 188 6.17 -8.71 -8.21
N ASP A 189 6.83 -8.76 -9.38
CA ASP A 189 7.68 -7.67 -9.88
C ASP A 189 6.91 -6.36 -10.05
N LYS A 190 5.59 -6.44 -10.29
CA LYS A 190 4.73 -5.27 -10.44
C LYS A 190 4.54 -4.45 -9.18
N PHE A 191 4.90 -4.99 -8.01
CA PHE A 191 4.86 -4.25 -6.74
C PHE A 191 6.18 -3.56 -6.41
N TYR A 192 7.26 -3.80 -7.16
CA TYR A 192 8.59 -3.34 -6.77
C TYR A 192 8.78 -1.83 -6.97
N LEU A 193 9.40 -1.19 -5.98
CA LEU A 193 9.85 0.20 -6.03
C LEU A 193 11.33 0.24 -6.41
N HIS A 194 11.62 0.67 -7.63
CA HIS A 194 12.99 0.63 -8.17
C HIS A 194 13.86 1.82 -7.76
N ASN A 195 13.25 2.94 -7.35
CA ASN A 195 14.00 4.13 -6.92
C ASN A 195 14.30 4.16 -5.41
N LEU A 196 13.79 3.20 -4.63
CA LEU A 196 13.86 3.23 -3.18
C LEU A 196 15.30 3.24 -2.66
N GLN A 197 16.14 2.29 -3.08
CA GLN A 197 17.55 2.20 -2.64
C GLN A 197 18.37 3.46 -2.97
N LYS A 198 18.00 4.19 -4.03
CA LYS A 198 18.73 5.39 -4.46
C LYS A 198 18.33 6.65 -3.68
N LYS A 199 17.14 6.64 -3.07
CA LYS A 199 16.51 7.83 -2.49
C LYS A 199 16.34 7.77 -0.99
N VAL A 200 16.24 6.56 -0.45
CA VAL A 200 16.06 6.31 0.98
C VAL A 200 17.28 5.57 1.49
N ASP A 201 17.77 5.97 2.66
CA ASP A 201 18.81 5.26 3.36
C ASP A 201 18.24 3.97 3.98
N MET A 202 18.24 2.92 3.18
CA MET A 202 17.69 1.62 3.55
C MET A 202 18.51 0.92 4.65
N ALA A 203 19.77 1.30 4.85
CA ALA A 203 20.58 0.76 5.94
C ALA A 203 20.11 1.33 7.29
N ASN A 204 19.89 2.65 7.34
CA ASN A 204 19.31 3.29 8.52
C ASN A 204 17.84 2.88 8.75
N ASP A 205 17.06 2.67 7.70
CA ASP A 205 15.69 2.12 7.81
C ASP A 205 15.70 0.74 8.47
N LEU A 206 16.58 -0.17 8.02
CA LEU A 206 16.68 -1.52 8.58
C LEU A 206 17.16 -1.51 10.03
N ALA A 207 18.23 -0.77 10.34
CA ALA A 207 18.73 -0.66 11.71
C ALA A 207 17.68 -0.04 12.65
N GLY A 208 16.99 1.01 12.20
CA GLY A 208 15.91 1.63 12.96
C GLY A 208 14.75 0.65 13.20
N TRP A 209 14.39 -0.13 12.18
CA TRP A 209 13.32 -1.13 12.26
C TRP A 209 13.66 -2.28 13.21
N GLU A 210 14.91 -2.75 13.19
CA GLU A 210 15.37 -3.89 14.00
C GLU A 210 15.54 -3.53 15.48
N PHE A 211 16.09 -2.35 15.78
CA PHE A 211 16.49 -1.97 17.14
C PHE A 211 15.48 -1.10 17.90
N ASN A 212 14.47 -0.53 17.24
CA ASN A 212 13.43 0.24 17.93
C ASN A 212 12.28 -0.64 18.42
N ALA A 213 12.05 -0.64 19.74
CA ALA A 213 10.94 -1.34 20.39
C ALA A 213 9.57 -0.64 20.21
N GLN A 214 9.55 0.60 19.70
CA GLN A 214 8.31 1.37 19.49
C GLN A 214 7.85 1.23 18.03
N HIS A 215 6.87 0.36 17.80
CA HIS A 215 6.28 0.08 16.48
C HIS A 215 5.44 1.24 15.88
N ASP A 216 5.49 2.43 16.46
CA ASP A 216 4.70 3.59 16.01
C ASP A 216 5.39 4.35 14.85
N VAL A 217 6.66 4.02 14.56
CA VAL A 217 7.44 4.66 13.50
C VAL A 217 7.33 3.84 12.20
N PHE A 218 7.10 4.54 11.08
CA PHE A 218 7.08 3.95 9.76
C PHE A 218 8.49 3.55 9.31
N TYR A 219 8.62 2.33 8.82
CA TYR A 219 9.79 1.81 8.13
C TYR A 219 9.37 1.15 6.81
N TRP A 220 10.20 1.30 5.78
CA TRP A 220 10.03 0.60 4.50
C TRP A 220 10.18 -0.91 4.65
N SER A 221 11.00 -1.33 5.63
CA SER A 221 11.19 -2.73 6.02
C SER A 221 9.89 -3.43 6.47
N ASN A 222 8.85 -2.68 6.87
CA ASN A 222 7.51 -3.24 7.12
C ASN A 222 6.79 -3.74 5.84
N TYR A 223 7.28 -3.36 4.65
CA TYR A 223 6.64 -3.64 3.37
C TYR A 223 7.59 -4.39 2.41
N PRO A 224 8.07 -5.60 2.77
CA PRO A 224 9.09 -6.32 1.99
C PRO A 224 8.64 -6.72 0.58
N PHE A 225 7.34 -6.73 0.29
CA PHE A 225 6.84 -6.99 -1.06
C PHE A 225 7.11 -5.85 -2.05
N LEU A 226 7.39 -4.63 -1.55
CA LEU A 226 7.78 -3.48 -2.37
C LEU A 226 9.27 -3.48 -2.73
N LEU A 227 10.08 -4.29 -2.05
CA LEU A 227 11.54 -4.32 -2.26
C LEU A 227 11.87 -5.26 -3.42
N ASN A 228 12.64 -4.78 -4.40
CA ASN A 228 13.14 -5.59 -5.50
C ASN A 228 14.19 -6.61 -5.01
N ALA A 229 14.57 -7.54 -5.89
CA ALA A 229 15.54 -8.58 -5.56
C ALA A 229 16.90 -7.98 -5.12
N ASP A 230 17.41 -6.99 -5.85
CA ASP A 230 18.70 -6.36 -5.55
C ASP A 230 18.73 -5.73 -4.15
N LEU A 231 17.69 -4.97 -3.79
CA LEU A 231 17.59 -4.34 -2.47
C LEU A 231 17.46 -5.39 -1.37
N LYS A 232 16.69 -6.46 -1.59
CA LYS A 232 16.59 -7.57 -0.63
C LYS A 232 17.94 -8.23 -0.38
N THR A 233 18.70 -8.51 -1.43
CA THR A 233 20.04 -9.09 -1.30
C THR A 233 20.97 -8.15 -0.53
N TYR A 234 20.92 -6.85 -0.81
CA TYR A 234 21.69 -5.85 -0.06
C TYR A 234 21.32 -5.83 1.42
N LEU A 235 20.02 -5.83 1.75
CA LEU A 235 19.56 -5.81 3.15
C LEU A 235 19.95 -7.10 3.90
N LEU A 236 19.85 -8.27 3.26
CA LEU A 236 20.28 -9.53 3.86
C LEU A 236 21.80 -9.54 4.15
N GLN A 237 22.61 -8.95 3.27
CA GLN A 237 24.04 -8.80 3.50
C GLN A 237 24.33 -7.82 4.66
N LEU A 238 23.57 -6.73 4.75
CA LEU A 238 23.67 -5.75 5.82
C LEU A 238 23.31 -6.36 7.19
N GLU A 239 22.20 -7.10 7.26
CA GLU A 239 21.73 -7.82 8.45
C GLU A 239 22.81 -8.81 8.94
N ALA A 240 23.37 -9.62 8.03
CA ALA A 240 24.45 -10.53 8.38
C ALA A 240 25.69 -9.80 8.93
N HIS A 241 26.01 -8.61 8.40
CA HIS A 241 27.11 -7.79 8.87
C HIS A 241 26.84 -7.20 10.27
N ILE A 242 25.63 -6.67 10.49
CA ILE A 242 25.19 -6.14 11.80
C ILE A 242 25.22 -7.25 12.84
N GLN A 243 24.66 -8.42 12.52
CA GLN A 243 24.64 -9.58 13.41
C GLN A 243 26.06 -9.99 13.81
N MET A 244 26.97 -10.08 12.84
CA MET A 244 28.37 -10.39 13.10
C MET A 244 29.00 -9.35 14.03
N GLN A 245 28.85 -8.05 13.75
CA GLN A 245 29.43 -6.99 14.58
C GLN A 245 28.93 -7.06 16.04
N ILE A 246 27.63 -7.28 16.26
CA ILE A 246 27.05 -7.39 17.60
C ILE A 246 27.61 -8.60 18.35
N SER A 247 27.75 -9.74 17.68
CA SER A 247 28.36 -10.94 18.25
C SER A 247 29.84 -10.74 18.59
N MET A 248 30.58 -9.97 17.78
CA MET A 248 31.99 -9.65 18.04
C MET A 248 32.19 -8.66 19.19
N SER A 249 31.25 -7.71 19.39
CA SER A 249 31.38 -6.65 20.38
C SER A 249 30.84 -7.01 21.77
N THR A 250 29.94 -7.99 21.87
CA THR A 250 29.15 -8.22 23.09
C THR A 250 29.46 -9.60 23.67
N SER A 251 30.48 -9.69 24.54
CA SER A 251 30.69 -10.85 25.42
C SER A 251 29.59 -10.89 26.50
N GLY A 252 28.35 -11.24 26.11
CA GLY A 252 27.23 -11.36 27.04
C GLY A 252 25.87 -11.29 26.34
N ILE A 253 25.25 -12.47 26.18
CA ILE A 253 23.82 -12.76 25.93
C ILE A 253 23.06 -11.73 25.06
N MET A 254 22.80 -12.10 23.81
CA MET A 254 21.80 -11.45 22.95
C MET A 254 20.51 -12.27 22.91
N ILE A 255 19.37 -11.60 23.09
CA ILE A 255 18.02 -12.14 22.86
C ILE A 255 17.40 -11.30 21.73
N LEU A 256 17.11 -11.91 20.56
CA LEU A 256 16.30 -11.36 19.45
C LEU A 256 15.77 -12.52 18.54
N PRO A 257 14.69 -12.33 17.74
CA PRO A 257 13.47 -13.14 17.82
C PRO A 257 13.47 -14.52 17.13
N PHE A 258 14.49 -14.92 16.38
CA PHE A 258 14.44 -16.16 15.60
C PHE A 258 15.63 -17.11 15.70
N ASN A 259 16.69 -16.81 16.47
CA ASN A 259 17.63 -17.83 16.93
C ASN A 259 18.54 -17.34 18.06
N ILE A 260 18.69 -18.18 19.10
CA ILE A 260 19.69 -18.01 20.15
C ILE A 260 20.98 -18.64 19.65
N SER A 261 22.05 -17.85 19.52
CA SER A 261 23.40 -18.42 19.47
C SER A 261 24.33 -17.63 20.39
N LEU A 262 24.80 -18.34 21.43
CA LEU A 262 25.90 -17.91 22.29
C LEU A 262 27.19 -18.40 21.64
N GLN A 263 28.01 -17.51 21.10
CA GLN A 263 29.38 -17.84 20.72
C GLN A 263 30.34 -16.82 21.36
N PRO A 264 31.11 -17.23 22.37
CA PRO A 264 32.17 -16.41 22.94
C PRO A 264 33.43 -16.58 22.09
N HIS A 265 33.42 -16.16 20.82
CA HIS A 265 34.59 -15.79 20.03
C HIS A 265 34.16 -15.30 18.63
N PRO A 266 34.75 -14.21 18.11
CA PRO A 266 34.40 -13.64 16.81
C PRO A 266 34.81 -14.49 15.60
N PHE A 267 35.58 -15.55 15.83
CA PHE A 267 36.11 -16.44 14.80
C PHE A 267 35.82 -17.89 15.17
N PHE A 268 35.30 -18.63 14.20
CA PHE A 268 35.16 -20.07 14.27
C PHE A 268 36.32 -20.69 13.48
N GLU A 269 37.29 -21.27 14.18
CA GLU A 269 38.47 -21.87 13.56
C GLU A 269 38.20 -23.34 13.19
N LEU A 270 38.31 -23.63 11.90
CA LEU A 270 38.17 -24.96 11.34
C LEU A 270 39.52 -25.45 10.82
N SER A 271 40.05 -26.49 11.46
CA SER A 271 41.21 -27.22 10.93
C SER A 271 40.73 -28.38 10.06
N VAL A 272 41.00 -28.31 8.75
CA VAL A 272 40.61 -29.35 7.77
C VAL A 272 41.79 -29.77 6.92
N HIS A 273 41.84 -31.04 6.54
CA HIS A 273 42.84 -31.54 5.59
C HIS A 273 42.39 -31.28 4.16
N ARG A 274 43.32 -30.87 3.30
CA ARG A 274 43.05 -30.57 1.88
C ARG A 274 42.49 -31.78 1.12
N ASP A 275 42.93 -32.98 1.48
CA ASP A 275 42.51 -34.22 0.83
C ASP A 275 41.15 -34.71 1.33
N ASN A 276 40.61 -34.13 2.42
CA ASN A 276 39.38 -34.57 3.06
C ASN A 276 38.50 -33.42 3.56
N ILE A 277 38.44 -32.32 2.80
CA ILE A 277 37.80 -31.06 3.23
C ILE A 277 36.34 -31.27 3.63
N VAL A 278 35.61 -32.12 2.92
CA VAL A 278 34.16 -32.31 3.14
C VAL A 278 33.89 -33.01 4.47
N ASP A 279 34.52 -34.15 4.72
CA ASP A 279 34.28 -34.94 5.92
C ASP A 279 34.82 -34.23 7.17
N ASP A 280 36.02 -33.65 7.08
CA ASP A 280 36.63 -32.92 8.19
C ASP A 280 35.80 -31.69 8.58
N ALA A 281 35.31 -30.92 7.58
CA ALA A 281 34.42 -29.78 7.83
C ALA A 281 33.08 -30.24 8.42
N MET A 282 32.51 -31.34 7.93
CA MET A 282 31.25 -31.87 8.41
C MET A 282 31.37 -32.32 9.88
N ILE A 283 32.43 -33.05 10.22
CA ILE A 283 32.70 -33.47 11.60
C ILE A 283 32.86 -32.26 12.51
N ALA A 284 33.67 -31.28 12.10
CA ALA A 284 33.94 -30.10 12.90
C ALA A 284 32.67 -29.24 13.12
N LEU A 285 31.84 -29.03 12.09
CA LEU A 285 30.58 -28.29 12.18
C LEU A 285 29.51 -29.03 13.01
N LEU A 286 29.45 -30.36 12.92
CA LEU A 286 28.51 -31.14 13.72
C LEU A 286 28.94 -31.23 15.20
N SER A 287 30.24 -31.15 15.47
CA SER A 287 30.79 -31.13 16.82
C SER A 287 30.66 -29.78 17.55
N SER A 288 30.40 -28.70 16.82
CA SER A 288 30.32 -27.33 17.37
C SER A 288 28.91 -26.90 17.79
N LYS A 289 27.97 -27.84 17.95
CA LYS A 289 26.56 -27.59 18.28
C LYS A 289 26.30 -27.55 19.78
#